data_AF-A0AAC8YWN3-F1
#
_entry.id   AF-A0AAC8YWN3-F1
#
_cell.length_a   1.000
_cell.length_b   1.000
_cell.length_c   1.000
_cell.angle_alpha   90.00
_cell.angle_beta   90.00
_cell.angle_gamma   90.00
#
_symmetry.space_group_name_H-M   'P 1'
#
loop_
_entity.id
_entity.type
_entity.pdbx_description
1 polymer ?
#
loop_
_entity_poly.entity_id
_entity_poly.type
_entity_poly.pdbx_seq_one_letter_code
_entity_poly.pdbx_strand_id
1 'polypeptide(L)'
;MVWGQAKGVGSRPYARWTQGSLSLWKAFAEELSAISGLELHYRLGGYHLCFNTKEFEARGAILTRHAEELGADAYPFEMVRAEEMRRIFPALGPTMAGASFSPRDGDVNSLNLYSALIRAFCKLGGTYVPNAPVASIKRDGAGFSVLARTGRTFAQRVVIAAGLETGRIGSFVGLDIPVRPQTGQIIVTEKAAPFLPYPISTIRQTNEGGVMLGDSVEEKGFDDATTPGIISFTAARAVAAFPIIARLNVVRSWAALRVMTPDGLPIYQQSSSYPGAFACVCHSGVTLAASHARILAPQIVDSSVAGLAKSFDMARLDVRAA
;
A
#
# COMPACT_ATOMS: atom_id res chain seq x y z
N MET A 1 3.86 -2.31 4.08
CA MET A 1 3.63 -1.51 5.29
C MET A 1 2.14 -1.41 5.53
N VAL A 2 1.74 -1.35 6.79
CA VAL A 2 0.40 -0.98 7.24
C VAL A 2 0.56 0.39 7.90
N TRP A 3 0.35 1.46 7.13
CA TRP A 3 0.90 2.78 7.47
C TRP A 3 -0.12 3.90 7.35
N GLY A 4 -0.23 4.71 8.41
CA GLY A 4 -1.10 5.89 8.55
C GLY A 4 -0.36 7.21 8.70
N GLN A 5 0.87 7.23 9.25
CA GLN A 5 1.53 8.50 9.51
C GLN A 5 1.66 9.39 8.26
N ALA A 6 1.11 10.62 8.33
CA ALA A 6 1.05 11.62 7.26
C ALA A 6 0.30 11.20 5.99
N LYS A 7 -0.49 10.12 6.04
CA LYS A 7 -1.26 9.64 4.90
C LYS A 7 -2.61 10.35 4.81
N GLY A 8 -2.87 10.99 3.66
CA GLY A 8 -4.09 11.77 3.45
C GLY A 8 -3.99 13.19 4.00
N VAL A 9 -2.78 13.71 4.23
CA VAL A 9 -2.55 15.14 4.46
C VAL A 9 -3.17 15.94 3.31
N GLY A 10 -4.00 16.94 3.64
CA GLY A 10 -4.79 17.69 2.65
C GLY A 10 -6.03 16.97 2.12
N SER A 11 -6.32 15.75 2.58
CA SER A 11 -7.51 14.98 2.22
C SER A 11 -8.09 14.22 3.41
N ARG A 12 -9.02 14.88 4.13
CA ARG A 12 -9.77 14.27 5.24
C ARG A 12 -10.44 12.94 4.86
N PRO A 13 -11.10 12.80 3.70
CA PRO A 13 -11.68 11.50 3.31
C PRO A 13 -10.64 10.39 3.21
N TYR A 14 -9.47 10.66 2.61
CA TYR A 14 -8.44 9.63 2.46
C TYR A 14 -7.77 9.27 3.79
N ALA A 15 -7.55 10.26 4.64
CA ALA A 15 -7.03 10.05 5.98
C ALA A 15 -7.99 9.19 6.84
N ARG A 16 -9.28 9.50 6.84
CA ARG A 16 -10.30 8.67 7.52
C ARG A 16 -10.37 7.25 6.95
N TRP A 17 -10.33 7.11 5.63
CA TRP A 17 -10.34 5.80 4.98
C TRP A 17 -9.14 4.95 5.38
N THR A 18 -7.97 5.57 5.42
CA THR A 18 -6.72 4.96 5.88
C THR A 18 -6.84 4.50 7.32
N GLN A 19 -7.26 5.39 8.22
CA GLN A 19 -7.37 5.07 9.64
C GLN A 19 -8.39 3.97 9.92
N GLY A 20 -9.53 3.99 9.22
CA GLY A 20 -10.51 2.89 9.27
C GLY A 20 -9.86 1.56 8.93
N SER A 21 -9.02 1.54 7.89
CA SER A 21 -8.29 0.32 7.50
C SER A 21 -7.30 -0.14 8.58
N LEU A 22 -6.55 0.79 9.20
CA LEU A 22 -5.62 0.45 10.28
C LEU A 22 -6.34 -0.20 11.48
N SER A 23 -7.51 0.34 11.85
CA SER A 23 -8.33 -0.22 12.93
C SER A 23 -8.85 -1.63 12.63
N LEU A 24 -9.04 -1.96 11.35
CA LEU A 24 -9.51 -3.28 10.91
C LEU A 24 -8.38 -4.31 10.74
N TRP A 25 -7.13 -3.86 10.65
CA TRP A 25 -6.02 -4.71 10.20
C TRP A 25 -5.73 -5.89 11.13
N LYS A 26 -5.86 -5.72 12.46
CA LYS A 26 -5.65 -6.81 13.42
C LYS A 26 -6.63 -7.96 13.19
N ALA A 27 -7.93 -7.66 13.21
CA ALA A 27 -8.98 -8.66 13.00
C ALA A 27 -8.94 -9.26 11.58
N PHE A 28 -8.56 -8.45 10.58
CA PHE A 28 -8.34 -8.93 9.21
C PHE A 28 -7.17 -9.92 9.13
N ALA A 29 -6.04 -9.62 9.78
CA ALA A 29 -4.86 -10.49 9.78
C ALA A 29 -5.13 -11.82 10.49
N GLU A 30 -5.82 -11.79 11.64
CA GLU A 30 -6.20 -12.99 12.42
C GLU A 30 -7.12 -13.91 11.61
N GLU A 31 -8.19 -13.36 11.01
CA GLU A 31 -9.11 -14.13 10.17
C GLU A 31 -8.40 -14.70 8.94
N LEU A 32 -7.62 -13.88 8.24
CA LEU A 32 -6.93 -14.31 7.03
C LEU A 32 -5.90 -15.42 7.36
N SER A 33 -5.21 -15.32 8.49
CA SER A 33 -4.28 -16.36 8.96
C SER A 33 -5.03 -17.65 9.30
N ALA A 34 -6.17 -17.56 9.99
CA ALA A 34 -6.99 -18.72 10.34
C ALA A 34 -7.52 -19.46 9.10
N ILE A 35 -8.05 -18.73 8.11
CA ILE A 35 -8.57 -19.33 6.88
C ILE A 35 -7.41 -19.88 6.05
N SER A 36 -6.39 -19.07 5.77
CA SER A 36 -5.30 -19.47 4.88
C SER A 36 -4.38 -20.52 5.51
N GLY A 37 -4.17 -20.50 6.82
CA GLY A 37 -3.14 -21.26 7.52
C GLY A 37 -1.72 -20.72 7.27
N LEU A 38 -1.59 -19.40 7.02
CA LEU A 38 -0.31 -18.72 6.84
C LEU A 38 -0.19 -17.57 7.84
N GLU A 39 0.95 -17.50 8.52
CA GLU A 39 1.29 -16.38 9.40
C GLU A 39 1.66 -15.15 8.57
N LEU A 40 0.96 -14.04 8.81
CA LEU A 40 1.22 -12.79 8.10
C LEU A 40 2.38 -11.99 8.68
N HIS A 41 2.80 -12.31 9.91
CA HIS A 41 3.77 -11.51 10.68
C HIS A 41 3.37 -10.04 10.76
N TYR A 42 2.10 -9.78 11.06
CA TYR A 42 1.60 -8.43 11.27
C TYR A 42 2.16 -7.87 12.58
N ARG A 43 2.83 -6.70 12.50
CA ARG A 43 3.39 -5.99 13.66
C ARG A 43 2.79 -4.59 13.76
N LEU A 44 2.63 -4.12 15.00
CA LEU A 44 2.16 -2.79 15.36
C LEU A 44 3.30 -1.92 15.89
N GLY A 45 3.12 -0.60 15.79
CA GLY A 45 4.14 0.40 16.04
C GLY A 45 4.99 0.64 14.78
N GLY A 46 5.18 1.90 14.41
CA GLY A 46 6.01 2.25 13.25
C GLY A 46 6.77 3.55 13.44
N TYR A 47 8.04 3.55 13.03
CA TYR A 47 8.92 4.72 13.10
C TYR A 47 9.25 5.31 11.72
N HIS A 48 9.25 6.63 11.62
CA HIS A 48 9.77 7.36 10.48
C HIS A 48 11.01 8.14 10.88
N LEU A 49 12.18 7.70 10.40
CA LEU A 49 13.46 8.28 10.77
C LEU A 49 13.66 9.70 10.22
N CYS A 50 14.25 10.56 11.02
CA CYS A 50 14.67 11.92 10.65
C CYS A 50 16.19 12.02 10.84
N PHE A 51 16.92 12.26 9.75
CA PHE A 51 18.39 12.19 9.73
C PHE A 51 19.06 13.46 10.25
N ASN A 52 18.33 14.56 10.34
CA ASN A 52 18.84 15.84 10.84
C ASN A 52 17.71 16.64 11.49
N THR A 53 18.07 17.72 12.19
CA THR A 53 17.13 18.58 12.92
C THR A 53 16.05 19.16 12.00
N LYS A 54 16.41 19.57 10.78
CA LYS A 54 15.46 20.12 9.81
C LYS A 54 14.41 19.09 9.40
N GLU A 55 14.81 17.86 9.12
CA GLU A 55 13.88 16.75 8.85
C GLU A 55 12.97 16.48 10.05
N PHE A 56 13.51 16.51 11.27
CA PHE A 56 12.76 16.26 12.50
C PHE A 56 11.68 17.32 12.75
N GLU A 57 12.03 18.60 12.63
CA GLU A 57 11.11 19.72 12.78
C GLU A 57 10.03 19.72 11.68
N ALA A 58 10.44 19.53 10.42
CA ALA A 58 9.50 19.44 9.30
C ALA A 58 8.52 18.28 9.46
N ARG A 59 9.01 17.13 9.95
CA ARG A 59 8.17 15.95 10.21
C ARG A 59 7.14 16.25 11.31
N GLY A 60 7.56 16.86 12.40
CA GLY A 60 6.66 17.29 13.48
C GLY A 60 5.58 18.24 12.97
N ALA A 61 5.97 19.27 12.21
CA ALA A 61 5.03 20.23 11.64
C ALA A 61 3.97 19.59 10.72
N ILE A 62 4.38 18.65 9.85
CA ILE A 62 3.46 17.94 8.96
C ILE A 62 2.46 17.10 9.76
N LEU A 63 2.92 16.39 10.80
CA LEU A 63 2.04 15.54 11.62
C LEU A 63 1.09 16.36 12.49
N THR A 64 1.55 17.49 13.07
CA THR A 64 0.70 18.42 13.80
C THR A 64 -0.39 18.99 12.91
N ARG A 65 -0.03 19.52 11.73
CA ARG A 65 -1.01 20.01 10.76
C ARG A 65 -2.02 18.93 10.39
N HIS A 66 -1.56 17.70 10.17
CA HIS A 66 -2.45 16.60 9.82
C HIS A 66 -3.43 16.25 10.96
N ALA A 67 -2.96 16.28 12.20
CA ALA A 67 -3.82 16.07 13.36
C ALA A 67 -4.86 17.19 13.51
N GLU A 68 -4.47 18.45 13.29
CA GLU A 68 -5.40 19.60 13.27
C GLU A 68 -6.43 19.47 12.14
N GLU A 69 -6.02 19.04 10.95
CA GLU A 69 -6.94 18.72 9.86
C GLU A 69 -7.96 17.64 10.27
N LEU A 70 -7.57 16.65 11.08
CA LEU A 70 -8.45 15.54 11.47
C LEU A 70 -9.28 15.80 12.72
N GLY A 71 -8.87 16.73 13.59
CA GLY A 71 -9.56 17.03 14.84
C GLY A 71 -9.72 15.77 15.72
N ALA A 72 -10.95 15.44 16.09
CA ALA A 72 -11.25 14.27 16.92
C ALA A 72 -10.88 12.92 16.26
N ASP A 73 -10.70 12.91 14.94
CA ASP A 73 -10.26 11.73 14.19
C ASP A 73 -8.73 11.63 14.08
N ALA A 74 -7.96 12.45 14.79
CA ALA A 74 -6.51 12.36 14.76
C ALA A 74 -6.02 11.05 15.42
N TYR A 75 -5.02 10.41 14.83
CA TYR A 75 -4.35 9.25 15.44
C TYR A 75 -3.13 9.72 16.26
N PRO A 76 -2.77 8.97 17.32
CA PRO A 76 -1.63 9.34 18.16
C PRO A 76 -0.31 9.23 17.39
N PHE A 77 0.52 10.25 17.56
CA PHE A 77 1.92 10.25 17.12
C PHE A 77 2.80 10.93 18.15
N GLU A 78 4.08 10.59 18.14
CA GLU A 78 5.09 11.18 19.01
C GLU A 78 6.34 11.50 18.22
N MET A 79 6.99 12.63 18.53
CA MET A 79 8.32 12.97 18.00
C MET A 79 9.37 12.52 19.01
N VAL A 80 10.12 11.47 18.69
CA VAL A 80 11.09 10.80 19.57
C VAL A 80 12.51 11.19 19.17
N ARG A 81 13.25 11.82 20.08
CA ARG A 81 14.64 12.23 19.82
C ARG A 81 15.60 11.04 19.80
N ALA A 82 16.75 11.22 19.16
CA ALA A 82 17.77 10.19 19.01
C ALA A 82 18.24 9.54 20.31
N GLU A 83 18.33 10.31 21.41
CA GLU A 83 18.71 9.81 22.74
C GLU A 83 17.78 8.69 23.21
N GLU A 84 16.47 8.91 23.12
CA GLU A 84 15.47 7.93 23.50
C GLU A 84 15.38 6.80 22.46
N MET A 85 15.49 7.13 21.17
CA MET A 85 15.54 6.13 20.11
C MET A 85 16.66 5.12 20.30
N ARG A 86 17.83 5.50 20.84
CA ARG A 86 18.94 4.57 21.10
C ARG A 86 18.62 3.52 22.16
N ARG A 87 17.70 3.79 23.09
CA ARG A 87 17.22 2.80 24.07
C ARG A 87 16.36 1.73 23.40
N ILE A 88 15.58 2.12 22.40
CA ILE A 88 14.68 1.25 21.63
C ILE A 88 15.45 0.52 20.52
N PHE A 89 16.37 1.21 19.88
CA PHE A 89 17.19 0.73 18.77
C PHE A 89 18.68 0.85 19.12
N PRO A 90 19.27 -0.14 19.83
CA PRO A 90 20.68 -0.08 20.24
C PRO A 90 21.67 0.06 19.08
N ALA A 91 21.30 -0.42 17.89
CA ALA A 91 22.11 -0.34 16.68
C ALA A 91 21.94 0.96 15.88
N LEU A 92 21.22 1.96 16.41
CA LEU A 92 20.97 3.23 15.73
C LEU A 92 22.27 4.00 15.45
N GLY A 93 22.39 4.53 14.24
CA GLY A 93 23.53 5.32 13.81
C GLY A 93 23.69 6.64 14.59
N PRO A 94 24.93 7.14 14.69
CA PRO A 94 25.24 8.30 15.52
C PRO A 94 24.66 9.61 14.99
N THR A 95 24.43 9.71 13.68
CA THR A 95 24.00 10.95 13.00
C THR A 95 22.49 11.18 13.01
N MET A 96 21.70 10.28 13.60
CA MET A 96 20.24 10.41 13.60
C MET A 96 19.79 11.54 14.53
N ALA A 97 18.80 12.34 14.09
CA ALA A 97 18.19 13.38 14.93
C ALA A 97 17.03 12.83 15.78
N GLY A 98 16.31 11.85 15.23
CA GLY A 98 15.19 11.21 15.90
C GLY A 98 14.26 10.53 14.90
N ALA A 99 13.00 10.36 15.29
CA ALA A 99 11.95 9.81 14.45
C ALA A 99 10.58 10.30 14.90
N SER A 100 9.57 10.18 14.04
CA SER A 100 8.19 10.15 14.50
C SER A 100 7.75 8.69 14.75
N PHE A 101 6.94 8.46 15.77
CA PHE A 101 6.38 7.16 16.13
C PHE A 101 4.85 7.22 16.08
N SER A 102 4.22 6.14 15.63
CA SER A 102 2.80 5.91 15.88
C SER A 102 2.55 4.45 16.26
N PRO A 103 1.74 4.18 17.31
CA PRO A 103 1.37 2.82 17.68
C PRO A 103 0.38 2.16 16.70
N ARG A 104 -0.28 2.95 15.83
CA ARG A 104 -1.22 2.45 14.83
C ARG A 104 -0.58 2.05 13.50
N ASP A 105 0.67 2.46 13.29
CA ASP A 105 1.45 2.03 12.14
C ASP A 105 1.98 0.62 12.36
N GLY A 106 2.52 0.03 11.30
CA GLY A 106 2.98 -1.33 11.33
C GLY A 106 3.48 -1.84 9.99
N ASP A 107 3.74 -3.12 9.96
CA ASP A 107 4.06 -3.85 8.74
C ASP A 107 3.53 -5.28 8.79
N VAL A 108 3.63 -5.91 7.64
CA VAL A 108 3.20 -7.28 7.39
C VAL A 108 4.14 -7.82 6.33
N ASN A 109 4.40 -9.12 6.35
CA ASN A 109 5.10 -9.75 5.23
C ASN A 109 4.16 -9.73 4.01
N SER A 110 4.47 -8.89 3.02
CA SER A 110 3.60 -8.68 1.86
C SER A 110 3.48 -9.90 0.94
N LEU A 111 4.50 -10.77 0.92
CA LEU A 111 4.46 -12.02 0.15
C LEU A 111 3.56 -13.05 0.83
N ASN A 112 3.63 -13.14 2.16
CA ASN A 112 2.70 -13.97 2.94
C ASN A 112 1.28 -13.44 2.84
N LEU A 113 1.07 -12.13 2.91
CA LEU A 113 -0.24 -11.50 2.68
C LEU A 113 -0.84 -11.89 1.33
N TYR A 114 -0.07 -11.74 0.24
CA TYR A 114 -0.54 -12.10 -1.09
C TYR A 114 -0.89 -13.59 -1.20
N SER A 115 -0.02 -14.46 -0.71
CA SER A 115 -0.23 -15.90 -0.71
C SER A 115 -1.43 -16.31 0.14
N ALA A 116 -1.62 -15.67 1.29
CA ALA A 116 -2.74 -15.91 2.19
C ALA A 116 -4.06 -15.47 1.59
N LEU A 117 -4.11 -14.31 0.91
CA LEU A 117 -5.28 -13.83 0.20
C LEU A 117 -5.75 -14.83 -0.87
N ILE A 118 -4.84 -15.32 -1.70
CA ILE A 118 -5.17 -16.33 -2.73
C ILE A 118 -5.63 -17.63 -2.08
N ARG A 119 -4.89 -18.13 -1.08
CA ARG A 119 -5.21 -19.39 -0.40
C ARG A 119 -6.57 -19.33 0.30
N ALA A 120 -6.86 -18.23 0.98
CA ALA A 120 -8.15 -18.02 1.63
C ALA A 120 -9.28 -17.91 0.61
N PHE A 121 -9.09 -17.14 -0.47
CA PHE A 121 -10.06 -17.05 -1.56
C PHE A 121 -10.42 -18.43 -2.13
N CYS A 122 -9.42 -19.27 -2.43
CA CYS A 122 -9.66 -20.62 -2.93
C CYS A 122 -10.35 -21.53 -1.89
N LYS A 123 -9.95 -21.46 -0.61
CA LYS A 123 -10.60 -22.24 0.47
C LYS A 123 -12.06 -21.86 0.69
N LEU A 124 -12.43 -20.62 0.40
CA LEU A 124 -13.81 -20.13 0.45
C LEU A 124 -14.60 -20.41 -0.83
N GLY A 125 -14.08 -21.24 -1.75
CA GLY A 125 -14.76 -21.65 -2.98
C GLY A 125 -14.47 -20.77 -4.20
N GLY A 126 -13.60 -19.76 -4.06
CA GLY A 126 -13.13 -18.96 -5.17
C GLY A 126 -12.26 -19.77 -6.15
N THR A 127 -12.26 -19.39 -7.43
CA THR A 127 -11.40 -20.01 -8.45
C THR A 127 -10.32 -19.02 -8.87
N TYR A 128 -9.06 -19.35 -8.60
CA TYR A 128 -7.91 -18.56 -9.04
C TYR A 128 -7.34 -19.11 -10.35
N VAL A 129 -7.30 -18.27 -11.39
CA VAL A 129 -6.78 -18.64 -12.72
C VAL A 129 -5.56 -17.77 -13.05
N PRO A 130 -4.33 -18.22 -12.73
CA PRO A 130 -3.12 -17.48 -13.06
C PRO A 130 -2.84 -17.51 -14.57
N ASN A 131 -2.00 -16.59 -15.05
CA ASN A 131 -1.57 -16.53 -16.45
C ASN A 131 -2.74 -16.44 -17.45
N ALA A 132 -3.83 -15.77 -17.07
CA ALA A 132 -5.04 -15.59 -17.89
C ALA A 132 -5.30 -14.10 -18.15
N PRO A 133 -4.48 -13.43 -19.00
CA PRO A 133 -4.72 -12.03 -19.33
C PRO A 133 -6.09 -11.85 -19.97
N VAL A 134 -6.84 -10.85 -19.51
CA VAL A 134 -8.17 -10.50 -20.04
C VAL A 134 -8.00 -9.73 -21.36
N ALA A 135 -8.57 -10.31 -22.41
CA ALA A 135 -8.55 -9.75 -23.77
C ALA A 135 -9.74 -8.84 -24.04
N SER A 136 -10.92 -9.16 -23.49
CA SER A 136 -12.12 -8.31 -23.61
C SER A 136 -13.15 -8.60 -22.53
N ILE A 137 -13.97 -7.60 -22.21
CA ILE A 137 -15.19 -7.74 -21.41
C ILE A 137 -16.34 -7.23 -22.27
N LYS A 138 -17.43 -7.99 -22.39
CA LYS A 138 -18.62 -7.57 -23.14
C LYS A 138 -19.87 -7.77 -22.30
N ARG A 139 -20.85 -6.88 -22.48
CA ARG A 139 -22.19 -7.11 -21.92
C ARG A 139 -22.79 -8.37 -22.53
N ASP A 140 -23.37 -9.21 -21.69
CA ASP A 140 -24.06 -10.44 -22.09
C ASP A 140 -25.35 -10.57 -21.26
N GLY A 141 -26.47 -10.11 -21.80
CA GLY A 141 -27.74 -9.97 -21.08
C GLY A 141 -27.61 -9.10 -19.82
N ALA A 142 -27.96 -9.68 -18.67
CA ALA A 142 -27.86 -9.04 -17.36
C ALA A 142 -26.44 -9.03 -16.77
N GLY A 143 -25.49 -9.76 -17.37
CA GLY A 143 -24.11 -9.89 -16.88
C GLY A 143 -23.07 -9.56 -17.95
N PHE A 144 -21.93 -10.24 -17.85
CA PHE A 144 -20.74 -9.98 -18.63
C PHE A 144 -20.10 -11.27 -19.10
N SER A 145 -19.71 -11.30 -20.37
CA SER A 145 -18.79 -12.31 -20.91
C SER A 145 -17.38 -11.76 -20.86
N VAL A 146 -16.50 -12.40 -20.09
CA VAL A 146 -15.07 -12.12 -20.02
C VAL A 146 -14.32 -13.10 -20.90
N LEU A 147 -13.54 -12.60 -21.86
CA LEU A 147 -12.63 -13.40 -22.67
C LEU A 147 -11.22 -13.26 -22.12
N ALA A 148 -10.62 -14.37 -21.72
CA ALA A 148 -9.22 -14.46 -21.35
C ALA A 148 -8.54 -15.56 -22.18
N ARG A 149 -7.21 -15.70 -22.05
CA ARG A 149 -6.46 -16.75 -22.75
C ARG A 149 -6.97 -18.17 -22.45
N THR A 150 -7.53 -18.39 -21.27
CA THR A 150 -8.07 -19.68 -20.82
C THR A 150 -9.49 -19.97 -21.33
N GLY A 151 -10.10 -19.04 -22.06
CA GLY A 151 -11.44 -19.18 -22.60
C GLY A 151 -12.39 -18.07 -22.15
N ARG A 152 -13.69 -18.34 -22.29
CA ARG A 152 -14.76 -17.40 -21.97
C ARG A 152 -15.41 -17.77 -20.64
N THR A 153 -15.62 -16.78 -19.78
CA THR A 153 -16.31 -16.94 -18.50
C THR A 153 -17.43 -15.92 -18.41
N PHE A 154 -18.58 -16.35 -17.89
CA PHE A 154 -19.71 -15.47 -17.61
C PHE A 154 -19.69 -15.03 -16.14
N ALA A 155 -19.99 -13.76 -15.88
CA ALA A 155 -20.15 -13.23 -14.53
C ALA A 155 -21.27 -12.18 -14.49
N GLN A 156 -22.06 -12.17 -13.42
CA GLN A 156 -23.09 -11.12 -13.23
C GLN A 156 -22.48 -9.75 -12.91
N ARG A 157 -21.32 -9.73 -12.27
CA ARG A 157 -20.55 -8.53 -11.91
C ARG A 157 -19.09 -8.74 -12.26
N VAL A 158 -18.39 -7.65 -12.58
CA VAL A 158 -16.95 -7.66 -12.87
C VAL A 158 -16.28 -6.57 -12.05
N VAL A 159 -15.19 -6.91 -11.35
CA VAL A 159 -14.36 -5.95 -10.61
C VAL A 159 -12.98 -5.91 -11.26
N ILE A 160 -12.57 -4.72 -11.71
CA ILE A 160 -11.28 -4.48 -12.35
C ILE A 160 -10.31 -3.94 -11.29
N ALA A 161 -9.42 -4.81 -10.84
CA ALA A 161 -8.36 -4.52 -9.86
C ALA A 161 -6.97 -4.78 -10.47
N ALA A 162 -6.74 -4.29 -11.69
CA ALA A 162 -5.63 -4.70 -12.55
C ALA A 162 -4.40 -3.78 -12.48
N GLY A 163 -4.27 -2.98 -11.41
CA GLY A 163 -3.16 -2.04 -11.26
C GLY A 163 -3.06 -1.05 -12.44
N LEU A 164 -1.89 -0.94 -13.07
CA LEU A 164 -1.65 -0.04 -14.21
C LEU A 164 -2.46 -0.42 -15.46
N GLU A 165 -2.89 -1.68 -15.59
CA GLU A 165 -3.74 -2.14 -16.70
C GLU A 165 -5.22 -1.76 -16.52
N THR A 166 -5.58 -1.14 -15.38
CA THR A 166 -6.98 -0.82 -15.07
C THR A 166 -7.57 0.18 -16.06
N GLY A 167 -6.79 1.14 -16.58
CA GLY A 167 -7.26 2.04 -17.63
C GLY A 167 -7.65 1.28 -18.91
N ARG A 168 -6.76 0.42 -19.41
CA ARG A 168 -7.02 -0.39 -20.61
C ARG A 168 -8.21 -1.34 -20.43
N ILE A 169 -8.25 -2.10 -19.33
CA ILE A 169 -9.33 -3.08 -19.09
C ILE A 169 -10.66 -2.36 -18.76
N GLY A 170 -10.61 -1.22 -18.08
CA GLY A 170 -11.76 -0.36 -17.81
C GLY A 170 -12.47 0.12 -19.06
N SER A 171 -11.73 0.42 -20.13
CA SER A 171 -12.29 0.91 -21.39
C SER A 171 -13.32 -0.05 -22.01
N PHE A 172 -13.19 -1.37 -21.76
CA PHE A 172 -14.15 -2.39 -22.24
C PHE A 172 -15.56 -2.22 -21.67
N VAL A 173 -15.69 -1.51 -20.55
CA VAL A 173 -16.94 -1.28 -19.83
C VAL A 173 -17.16 0.21 -19.57
N GLY A 174 -16.65 1.07 -20.47
CA GLY A 174 -16.88 2.52 -20.42
C GLY A 174 -16.27 3.22 -19.20
N LEU A 175 -15.20 2.67 -18.63
CA LEU A 175 -14.45 3.27 -17.53
C LEU A 175 -13.09 3.77 -18.04
N ASP A 176 -12.90 5.09 -18.03
CA ASP A 176 -11.60 5.72 -18.32
C ASP A 176 -10.87 6.01 -17.00
N ILE A 177 -10.14 5.02 -16.47
CA ILE A 177 -9.47 5.14 -15.18
C ILE A 177 -8.05 5.70 -15.37
N PRO A 178 -7.77 6.95 -14.95
CA PRO A 178 -6.45 7.55 -15.14
C PRO A 178 -5.46 7.00 -14.11
N VAL A 179 -4.56 6.13 -14.57
CA VAL A 179 -3.47 5.59 -13.76
C VAL A 179 -2.13 5.79 -14.44
N ARG A 180 -1.11 6.10 -13.65
CA ARG A 180 0.27 6.21 -14.10
C ARG A 180 1.22 5.44 -13.17
N PRO A 181 2.33 4.93 -13.70
CA PRO A 181 3.37 4.34 -12.88
C PRO A 181 4.14 5.41 -12.10
N GLN A 182 4.56 5.07 -10.89
CA GLN A 182 5.61 5.76 -10.16
C GLN A 182 6.61 4.74 -9.61
N THR A 183 7.86 4.86 -10.02
CA THR A 183 8.89 3.85 -9.73
C THR A 183 9.41 3.98 -8.30
N GLY A 184 9.61 2.85 -7.64
CA GLY A 184 10.30 2.75 -6.36
C GLY A 184 11.22 1.55 -6.33
N GLN A 185 12.43 1.74 -5.82
CA GLN A 185 13.47 0.73 -5.78
C GLN A 185 13.66 0.18 -4.36
N ILE A 186 13.92 -1.12 -4.28
CA ILE A 186 14.13 -1.85 -3.03
C ILE A 186 15.42 -2.64 -3.10
N ILE A 187 16.14 -2.69 -1.99
CA ILE A 187 17.30 -3.57 -1.77
C ILE A 187 16.91 -4.59 -0.71
N VAL A 188 17.33 -5.84 -0.89
CA VAL A 188 17.21 -6.89 0.14
C VAL A 188 18.58 -7.46 0.44
N THR A 189 18.91 -7.44 1.73
CA THR A 189 20.15 -8.00 2.26
C THR A 189 20.01 -9.49 2.56
N GLU A 190 21.13 -10.14 2.83
CA GLU A 190 21.14 -11.46 3.45
C GLU A 190 20.45 -11.46 4.82
N LYS A 191 20.24 -12.66 5.38
CA LYS A 191 19.59 -12.81 6.67
C LYS A 191 20.52 -12.32 7.77
N ALA A 192 20.00 -11.48 8.66
CA ALA A 192 20.68 -11.03 9.85
C ALA A 192 19.91 -11.43 11.12
N ALA A 193 20.61 -11.47 12.26
CA ALA A 193 19.96 -11.57 13.56
C ALA A 193 18.97 -10.38 13.74
N PRO A 194 17.86 -10.55 14.46
CA PRO A 194 16.91 -9.46 14.70
C PRO A 194 17.56 -8.27 15.38
N PHE A 195 17.46 -7.07 14.78
CA PHE A 195 17.92 -5.81 15.38
C PHE A 195 16.90 -4.67 15.26
N LEU A 196 15.80 -4.88 14.55
CA LEU A 196 14.70 -3.94 14.42
C LEU A 196 13.47 -4.45 15.20
N PRO A 197 13.27 -4.00 16.46
CA PRO A 197 12.09 -4.39 17.24
C PRO A 197 10.78 -3.88 16.63
N TYR A 198 10.83 -2.74 15.95
CA TYR A 198 9.70 -2.16 15.23
C TYR A 198 10.03 -1.95 13.75
N PRO A 199 9.03 -2.01 12.87
CA PRO A 199 9.20 -1.59 11.48
C PRO A 199 9.50 -0.10 11.39
N ILE A 200 10.39 0.23 10.45
CA ILE A 200 10.70 1.60 10.06
C ILE A 200 10.20 1.79 8.63
N SER A 201 9.68 2.97 8.29
CA SER A 201 9.08 3.22 6.97
C SER A 201 10.02 2.84 5.81
N THR A 202 11.31 3.10 5.99
CA THR A 202 12.37 2.90 4.99
C THR A 202 13.20 1.63 5.21
N ILE A 203 13.14 1.01 6.39
CA ILE A 203 13.99 -0.13 6.74
C ILE A 203 13.14 -1.16 7.49
N ARG A 204 12.99 -2.35 6.92
CA ARG A 204 12.17 -3.41 7.52
C ARG A 204 12.93 -4.71 7.52
N GLN A 205 13.10 -5.30 8.70
CA GLN A 205 13.55 -6.68 8.81
C GLN A 205 12.32 -7.59 8.75
N THR A 206 12.35 -8.50 7.79
CA THR A 206 11.33 -9.55 7.63
C THR A 206 11.47 -10.61 8.71
N ASN A 207 10.42 -11.40 8.92
CA ASN A 207 10.42 -12.56 9.81
C ASN A 207 11.45 -13.63 9.41
N GLU A 208 11.89 -13.65 8.15
CA GLU A 208 12.95 -14.55 7.67
C GLU A 208 14.37 -14.01 7.93
N GLY A 209 14.50 -12.82 8.52
CA GLY A 209 15.76 -12.20 8.90
C GLY A 209 16.36 -11.27 7.86
N GLY A 210 15.90 -11.31 6.61
CA GLY A 210 16.35 -10.40 5.54
C GLY A 210 15.88 -8.97 5.77
N VAL A 211 16.74 -7.98 5.52
CA VAL A 211 16.42 -6.56 5.69
C VAL A 211 16.10 -5.93 4.33
N MET A 212 14.88 -5.41 4.21
CA MET A 212 14.41 -4.63 3.07
C MET A 212 14.70 -3.15 3.29
N LEU A 213 15.39 -2.53 2.32
CA LEU A 213 15.76 -1.12 2.33
C LEU A 213 15.02 -0.40 1.20
N GLY A 214 14.41 0.71 1.51
CA GLY A 214 13.65 1.53 0.58
C GLY A 214 13.19 2.83 1.23
N ASP A 215 12.30 3.59 0.62
CA ASP A 215 11.93 3.51 -0.78
C ASP A 215 12.61 4.64 -1.58
N SER A 216 12.41 4.61 -2.90
CA SER A 216 12.66 5.73 -3.80
C SER A 216 11.36 6.15 -4.49
N VAL A 217 11.33 7.37 -5.01
CA VAL A 217 10.20 7.92 -5.77
C VAL A 217 10.76 8.53 -7.05
N GLU A 218 10.42 7.93 -8.19
CA GLU A 218 10.96 8.33 -9.49
C GLU A 218 9.86 8.27 -10.57
N GLU A 219 9.87 9.27 -11.46
CA GLU A 219 8.91 9.41 -12.56
C GLU A 219 9.57 9.00 -13.88
N LYS A 220 9.67 7.68 -14.13
CA LYS A 220 10.32 7.10 -15.33
C LYS A 220 9.36 6.35 -16.26
N GLY A 221 8.06 6.54 -16.09
CA GLY A 221 7.08 5.76 -16.82
C GLY A 221 7.13 4.28 -16.40
N PHE A 222 7.10 3.39 -17.38
CA PHE A 222 7.05 1.93 -17.19
C PHE A 222 8.44 1.27 -17.08
N ASP A 223 9.52 2.04 -17.04
CA ASP A 223 10.87 1.51 -16.81
C ASP A 223 11.00 0.98 -15.37
N ASP A 224 11.12 -0.35 -15.24
CA ASP A 224 11.30 -1.07 -13.98
C ASP A 224 12.75 -1.52 -13.74
N ALA A 225 13.72 -0.94 -14.46
CA ALA A 225 15.13 -1.13 -14.19
C ALA A 225 15.58 -0.37 -12.94
N THR A 226 16.53 -0.97 -12.21
CA THR A 226 17.18 -0.28 -11.09
C THR A 226 18.18 0.76 -11.58
N THR A 227 18.33 1.86 -10.84
CA THR A 227 19.32 2.90 -11.11
C THR A 227 20.44 2.84 -10.07
N PRO A 228 21.71 2.60 -10.48
CA PRO A 228 22.82 2.42 -9.53
C PRO A 228 22.99 3.55 -8.52
N GLY A 229 22.80 4.81 -8.94
CA GLY A 229 22.88 5.96 -8.03
C GLY A 229 21.81 5.96 -6.94
N ILE A 230 20.58 5.52 -7.27
CA ILE A 230 19.49 5.40 -6.31
C ILE A 230 19.71 4.24 -5.35
N ILE A 231 20.12 3.08 -5.86
CA ILE A 231 20.50 1.94 -5.03
C ILE A 231 21.61 2.32 -4.04
N SER A 232 22.65 3.00 -4.52
CA SER A 232 23.77 3.46 -3.69
C SER A 232 23.31 4.46 -2.62
N PHE A 233 22.45 5.41 -2.98
CA PHE A 233 21.88 6.38 -2.05
C PHE A 233 21.00 5.72 -0.98
N THR A 234 20.11 4.79 -1.37
CA THR A 234 19.27 4.04 -0.44
C THR A 234 20.11 3.19 0.52
N ALA A 235 21.15 2.52 0.03
CA ALA A 235 22.08 1.77 0.86
C ALA A 235 22.83 2.67 1.85
N ALA A 236 23.35 3.81 1.38
CA ALA A 236 24.05 4.78 2.23
C ALA A 236 23.16 5.34 3.34
N ARG A 237 21.89 5.67 3.04
CA ARG A 237 20.92 6.09 4.06
C ARG A 237 20.62 5.00 5.07
N ALA A 238 20.48 3.75 4.62
CA ALA A 238 20.27 2.62 5.53
C ALA A 238 21.45 2.39 6.46
N VAL A 239 22.69 2.47 5.94
CA VAL A 239 23.93 2.36 6.73
C VAL A 239 24.06 3.52 7.72
N ALA A 240 23.74 4.75 7.30
CA ALA A 240 23.75 5.90 8.20
C ALA A 240 22.74 5.74 9.35
N ALA A 241 21.57 5.14 9.08
CA ALA A 241 20.57 4.85 10.10
C ALA A 241 20.95 3.67 11.01
N PHE A 242 21.58 2.63 10.45
CA PHE A 242 21.97 1.41 11.17
C PHE A 242 23.31 0.89 10.62
N PRO A 243 24.45 1.27 11.24
CA PRO A 243 25.78 0.92 10.73
C PRO A 243 26.03 -0.58 10.60
N ILE A 244 25.32 -1.42 11.36
CA ILE A 244 25.37 -2.88 11.24
C ILE A 244 25.03 -3.38 9.82
N ILE A 245 24.20 -2.65 9.07
CA ILE A 245 23.80 -3.00 7.70
C ILE A 245 24.99 -2.98 6.74
N ALA A 246 26.04 -2.19 7.01
CA ALA A 246 27.23 -2.10 6.15
C ALA A 246 27.99 -3.42 6.02
N ARG A 247 27.75 -4.38 6.92
CA ARG A 247 28.38 -5.70 6.94
C ARG A 247 27.58 -6.77 6.20
N LEU A 248 26.36 -6.44 5.75
CA LEU A 248 25.47 -7.40 5.11
C LEU A 248 25.67 -7.39 3.59
N ASN A 249 25.68 -8.57 2.99
CA ASN A 249 25.65 -8.74 1.55
C ASN A 249 24.27 -8.38 0.99
N VAL A 250 24.25 -7.75 -0.18
CA VAL A 250 23.02 -7.55 -0.95
C VAL A 250 22.71 -8.85 -1.68
N VAL A 251 21.52 -9.41 -1.45
CA VAL A 251 21.04 -10.62 -2.12
C VAL A 251 20.33 -10.29 -3.43
N ARG A 252 19.55 -9.20 -3.44
CA ARG A 252 18.84 -8.73 -4.63
C ARG A 252 18.42 -7.27 -4.50
N SER A 253 18.17 -6.66 -5.64
CA SER A 253 17.49 -5.37 -5.78
C SER A 253 16.49 -5.43 -6.92
N TRP A 254 15.44 -4.62 -6.86
CA TRP A 254 14.47 -4.47 -7.95
C TRP A 254 13.84 -3.08 -7.92
N ALA A 255 13.30 -2.65 -9.06
CA ALA A 255 12.34 -1.55 -9.10
C ALA A 255 10.91 -2.12 -9.24
N ALA A 256 9.95 -1.40 -8.69
CA ALA A 256 8.53 -1.72 -8.81
C ALA A 256 7.72 -0.46 -9.11
N LEU A 257 6.63 -0.63 -9.84
CA LEU A 257 5.78 0.47 -10.28
C LEU A 257 4.57 0.59 -9.35
N ARG A 258 4.47 1.71 -8.63
CA ARG A 258 3.26 2.09 -7.89
C ARG A 258 2.19 2.53 -8.86
N VAL A 259 0.94 2.20 -8.56
CA VAL A 259 -0.23 2.64 -9.32
C VAL A 259 -0.70 3.96 -8.74
N MET A 260 -0.45 5.06 -9.44
CA MET A 260 -0.80 6.39 -8.98
C MET A 260 -1.95 6.96 -9.81
N THR A 261 -2.95 7.49 -9.13
CA THR A 261 -3.99 8.34 -9.71
C THR A 261 -3.51 9.79 -9.75
N PRO A 262 -4.16 10.70 -10.49
CA PRO A 262 -3.71 12.09 -10.62
C PRO A 262 -3.55 12.82 -9.29
N ASP A 263 -4.45 12.57 -8.34
CA ASP A 263 -4.44 13.15 -6.99
C ASP A 263 -3.77 12.25 -5.94
N GLY A 264 -3.43 11.02 -6.29
CA GLY A 264 -2.86 10.02 -5.38
C GLY A 264 -3.89 9.35 -4.45
N LEU A 265 -5.19 9.64 -4.60
CA LEU A 265 -6.27 9.01 -3.84
C LEU A 265 -6.78 7.75 -4.57
N PRO A 266 -7.34 6.76 -3.85
CA PRO A 266 -8.01 5.63 -4.48
C PRO A 266 -9.10 6.03 -5.48
N ILE A 267 -9.37 5.17 -6.46
CA ILE A 267 -10.55 5.26 -7.33
C ILE A 267 -11.40 4.00 -7.11
N TYR A 268 -12.65 4.17 -6.68
CA TYR A 268 -13.67 3.13 -6.63
C TYR A 268 -14.87 3.58 -7.44
N GLN A 269 -15.05 2.98 -8.61
CA GLN A 269 -16.03 3.46 -9.59
C GLN A 269 -16.87 2.31 -10.12
N GLN A 270 -18.19 2.50 -10.17
CA GLN A 270 -19.06 1.67 -10.99
C GLN A 270 -19.29 2.33 -12.35
N SER A 271 -19.30 1.56 -13.42
CA SER A 271 -19.67 2.06 -14.74
C SER A 271 -21.14 2.45 -14.79
N SER A 272 -21.42 3.69 -15.20
CA SER A 272 -22.78 4.17 -15.45
C SER A 272 -23.39 3.52 -16.69
N SER A 273 -22.58 3.30 -17.74
CA SER A 273 -23.02 2.64 -18.99
C SER A 273 -23.11 1.12 -18.86
N TYR A 274 -22.38 0.52 -17.92
CA TYR A 274 -22.36 -0.92 -17.69
C TYR A 274 -22.56 -1.26 -16.20
N PRO A 275 -23.78 -1.11 -15.65
CA PRO A 275 -24.05 -1.45 -14.26
C PRO A 275 -23.64 -2.88 -13.93
N GLY A 276 -22.98 -3.07 -12.79
CA GLY A 276 -22.34 -4.33 -12.39
C GLY A 276 -20.85 -4.44 -12.76
N ALA A 277 -20.30 -3.52 -13.55
CA ALA A 277 -18.86 -3.40 -13.78
C ALA A 277 -18.26 -2.32 -12.87
N PHE A 278 -17.17 -2.66 -12.17
CA PHE A 278 -16.49 -1.81 -11.22
C PHE A 278 -15.00 -1.72 -11.52
N ALA A 279 -14.38 -0.60 -11.17
CA ALA A 279 -12.93 -0.46 -11.08
C ALA A 279 -12.52 -0.10 -9.66
N CYS A 280 -11.44 -0.72 -9.19
CA CYS A 280 -10.86 -0.50 -7.88
C CYS A 280 -9.35 -0.30 -8.02
N VAL A 281 -8.90 0.94 -7.84
CA VAL A 281 -7.50 1.33 -7.92
C VAL A 281 -7.10 2.01 -6.62
N CYS A 282 -5.91 1.74 -6.11
CA CYS A 282 -5.37 2.48 -4.99
C CYS A 282 -3.85 2.41 -4.88
N HIS A 283 -3.30 3.41 -4.20
CA HIS A 283 -2.06 3.32 -3.48
C HIS A 283 -2.28 3.93 -2.08
N SER A 284 -1.96 3.25 -0.97
CA SER A 284 -1.18 2.02 -0.82
C SER A 284 -2.08 0.80 -0.56
N GLY A 285 -2.01 -0.22 -1.44
CA GLY A 285 -2.89 -1.40 -1.38
C GLY A 285 -2.76 -2.25 -0.11
N VAL A 286 -1.54 -2.39 0.44
CA VAL A 286 -1.36 -3.13 1.72
C VAL A 286 -2.08 -2.43 2.86
N THR A 287 -1.86 -1.13 3.06
CA THR A 287 -2.58 -0.37 4.10
C THR A 287 -4.10 -0.52 3.96
N LEU A 288 -4.64 -0.45 2.74
CA LEU A 288 -6.08 -0.43 2.49
C LEU A 288 -6.75 -1.81 2.38
N ALA A 289 -5.98 -2.90 2.39
CA ALA A 289 -6.49 -4.26 2.19
C ALA A 289 -7.61 -4.64 3.17
N ALA A 290 -7.49 -4.25 4.45
CA ALA A 290 -8.49 -4.55 5.46
C ALA A 290 -9.82 -3.83 5.17
N SER A 291 -9.79 -2.54 4.85
CA SER A 291 -10.99 -1.81 4.42
C SER A 291 -11.57 -2.35 3.11
N HIS A 292 -10.73 -2.80 2.17
CA HIS A 292 -11.23 -3.41 0.93
C HIS A 292 -12.02 -4.69 1.21
N ALA A 293 -11.48 -5.57 2.04
CA ALA A 293 -12.12 -6.84 2.37
C ALA A 293 -13.39 -6.64 3.22
N ARG A 294 -13.35 -5.77 4.23
CA ARG A 294 -14.41 -5.63 5.23
C ARG A 294 -15.50 -4.61 4.87
N ILE A 295 -15.20 -3.64 3.99
CA ILE A 295 -16.11 -2.53 3.70
C ILE A 295 -16.41 -2.45 2.20
N LEU A 296 -15.38 -2.35 1.35
CA LEU A 296 -15.60 -2.14 -0.09
C LEU A 296 -16.26 -3.35 -0.76
N ALA A 297 -15.80 -4.57 -0.46
CA ALA A 297 -16.35 -5.78 -1.06
C ALA A 297 -17.86 -5.98 -0.75
N PRO A 298 -18.34 -5.86 0.51
CA PRO A 298 -19.78 -5.86 0.79
C PRO A 298 -20.56 -4.79 0.01
N GLN A 299 -20.03 -3.57 -0.09
CA GLN A 299 -20.69 -2.49 -0.84
C GLN A 299 -20.81 -2.78 -2.34
N ILE A 300 -19.81 -3.46 -2.94
CA ILE A 300 -19.88 -3.90 -4.34
C ILE A 300 -20.97 -4.96 -4.52
N VAL A 301 -21.10 -5.90 -3.58
CA VAL A 301 -22.14 -6.94 -3.63
C VAL A 301 -23.53 -6.31 -3.57
N ASP A 302 -23.75 -5.39 -2.64
CA ASP A 302 -25.02 -4.70 -2.44
C ASP A 302 -25.29 -3.61 -3.50
N SER A 303 -24.35 -3.39 -4.42
CA SER A 303 -24.41 -2.30 -5.41
C SER A 303 -24.60 -0.92 -4.76
N SER A 304 -24.18 -0.80 -3.49
CA SER A 304 -24.36 0.35 -2.61
C SER A 304 -23.10 1.21 -2.49
N VAL A 305 -22.17 1.08 -3.45
CA VAL A 305 -20.89 1.80 -3.52
C VAL A 305 -21.07 3.33 -3.39
N ALA A 306 -22.29 3.83 -3.60
CA ALA A 306 -22.75 5.21 -3.43
C ALA A 306 -22.39 5.91 -2.09
N GLY A 307 -22.10 5.19 -1.01
CA GLY A 307 -21.77 5.81 0.30
C GLY A 307 -20.31 6.22 0.46
N LEU A 308 -19.39 5.31 0.11
CA LEU A 308 -17.94 5.47 0.30
C LEU A 308 -17.21 5.88 -0.99
N ALA A 309 -17.82 5.63 -2.16
CA ALA A 309 -17.29 6.06 -3.43
C ALA A 309 -17.45 7.55 -3.70
N LYS A 310 -18.33 8.34 -3.06
CA LYS A 310 -18.43 9.77 -3.43
C LYS A 310 -17.12 10.54 -3.30
N SER A 311 -16.29 10.21 -2.30
CA SER A 311 -14.98 10.85 -2.14
C SER A 311 -13.88 10.22 -2.99
N PHE A 312 -14.14 9.06 -3.59
CA PHE A 312 -13.18 8.27 -4.36
C PHE A 312 -13.71 7.90 -5.77
N ASP A 313 -14.78 8.54 -6.22
CA ASP A 313 -15.33 8.38 -7.57
C ASP A 313 -14.51 9.23 -8.54
N MET A 314 -14.68 8.98 -9.83
CA MET A 314 -13.92 9.72 -10.84
C MET A 314 -14.38 11.17 -10.99
N ALA A 315 -15.62 11.51 -10.61
CA ALA A 315 -16.18 12.84 -10.81
C ALA A 315 -15.38 13.92 -10.05
N ARG A 316 -14.70 13.54 -8.95
CA ARG A 316 -13.78 14.44 -8.25
C ARG A 316 -12.60 14.94 -9.10
N LEU A 317 -12.25 14.21 -10.16
CA LEU A 317 -11.14 14.54 -11.07
C LEU A 317 -11.58 15.44 -12.24
N ASP A 318 -12.90 15.61 -12.44
CA ASP A 318 -13.48 16.41 -13.53
C ASP A 318 -13.47 17.93 -13.25
N VAL A 319 -12.85 18.36 -12.16
CA VAL A 319 -12.66 19.79 -11.87
C VAL A 319 -11.65 20.34 -12.86
N ARG A 320 -12.15 20.95 -13.95
CA ARG A 320 -11.35 21.78 -14.85
C ARG A 320 -10.50 22.73 -14.00
N ALA A 321 -9.20 22.76 -14.27
CA ALA A 321 -8.33 23.80 -13.75
C ALA A 321 -8.99 25.16 -14.06
N ALA A 322 -9.46 25.83 -13.02
CA ALA A 322 -9.93 27.20 -13.10
C ALA A 322 -8.72 28.15 -13.04
#